data_AF-A0A6V7HHS5-F1
#
_entry.id   AF-A0A6V7HHS5-F1
#
_cell.length_a   1.000
_cell.length_b   1.000
_cell.length_c   1.000
_cell.angle_alpha   90.00
_cell.angle_beta   90.00
_cell.angle_gamma   90.00
#
_symmetry.space_group_name_H-M   'P 1'
#
loop_
_entity.id
_entity.type
_entity.pdbx_description
1 polymer ?
#
loop_
_entity_poly.entity_id
_entity_poly.type
_entity_poly.pdbx_seq_one_letter_code
_entity_poly.pdbx_strand_id
1 'polypeptide(L)'
;NSEFISLLFCFLIYYITTSCLIENHNRSVDRAIIKLLGFRRAMPVTGRTLNLTTEIYQIADGELLKTFFVSPAGNICFHGKCSYYCDTAHAICGNPDTLEGSFAAFLPDKSFVARKAWRHPWRRSYHKRKKAQWEHDSDYCSLVKEIPPYNKGRRLLDLMDMAVLDFLMGNMDRHHYETFKIFGNNTFPLHLDHGRGFGRPFHDEISILAPILQCCMIRQTTLSTLL
;
A
#
# COMPACT_ATOMS: atom_id res chain seq x y z
N ASN A 1 -17.49 20.02 14.54
CA ASN A 1 -17.32 18.75 15.29
C ASN A 1 -18.04 17.54 14.70
N SER A 2 -19.09 17.70 13.89
CA SER A 2 -19.73 16.61 13.12
C SER A 2 -19.11 16.36 11.74
N GLU A 3 -18.59 17.40 11.07
CA GLU A 3 -17.96 17.27 9.74
C GLU A 3 -16.60 16.55 9.78
N PHE A 4 -15.84 16.71 10.86
CA PHE A 4 -14.53 16.06 11.03
C PHE A 4 -14.65 14.53 11.20
N ILE A 5 -15.75 14.08 11.80
CA ILE A 5 -16.06 12.65 11.98
C ILE A 5 -16.60 12.08 10.67
N SER A 6 -17.46 12.81 9.95
CA SER A 6 -17.96 12.39 8.63
C SER A 6 -16.85 12.26 7.58
N LEU A 7 -15.85 13.16 7.58
CA LEU A 7 -14.67 13.09 6.71
C LEU A 7 -13.69 11.97 7.09
N LEU A 8 -13.51 11.68 8.39
CA LEU A 8 -12.73 10.52 8.83
C LEU A 8 -13.38 9.21 8.37
N PHE A 9 -14.70 9.13 8.45
CA PHE A 9 -15.48 7.90 8.23
C PHE A 9 -15.70 7.55 6.75
N CYS A 10 -16.00 8.55 5.91
CA CYS A 10 -16.20 8.30 4.48
C CYS A 10 -14.93 7.78 3.80
N PHE A 11 -13.75 8.06 4.38
CA PHE A 11 -12.46 7.59 3.89
C PHE A 11 -11.91 6.36 4.61
N LEU A 12 -12.25 6.14 5.89
CA LEU A 12 -11.90 4.89 6.60
C LEU A 12 -12.48 3.68 5.85
N ILE A 13 -13.72 3.81 5.39
CA ILE A 13 -14.42 2.76 4.64
C ILE A 13 -13.90 2.68 3.20
N TYR A 14 -13.56 3.80 2.54
CA TYR A 14 -13.08 3.76 1.15
C TYR A 14 -11.79 2.93 1.03
N TYR A 15 -10.93 2.95 2.04
CA TYR A 15 -9.71 2.12 2.08
C TYR A 15 -9.95 0.70 2.61
N ILE A 16 -10.96 0.48 3.47
CA ILE A 16 -11.37 -0.88 3.86
C ILE A 16 -12.05 -1.62 2.69
N THR A 17 -12.77 -0.89 1.81
CA THR A 17 -13.45 -1.49 0.65
C THR A 17 -12.55 -1.57 -0.58
N THR A 18 -11.75 -0.56 -0.94
CA THR A 18 -10.90 -0.66 -2.15
C THR A 18 -9.68 -1.57 -2.00
N SER A 19 -9.20 -1.77 -0.77
CA SER A 19 -8.14 -2.72 -0.43
C SER A 19 -8.74 -3.89 0.33
N CYS A 20 -9.46 -4.77 -0.36
CA CYS A 20 -10.03 -5.94 0.26
C CYS A 20 -8.95 -6.79 0.97
N LEU A 21 -9.32 -7.32 2.14
CA LEU A 21 -8.50 -7.89 3.22
C LEU A 21 -7.56 -9.05 2.90
N ILE A 22 -7.36 -9.42 1.63
CA ILE A 22 -6.13 -10.14 1.25
C ILE A 22 -4.90 -9.22 1.38
N GLU A 23 -5.14 -7.92 1.55
CA GLU A 23 -4.19 -7.01 2.14
C GLU A 23 -4.10 -7.21 3.66
N ASN A 24 -3.06 -7.95 4.11
CA ASN A 24 -2.85 -8.34 5.50
C ASN A 24 -2.97 -7.15 6.47
N HIS A 25 -3.75 -7.32 7.55
CA HIS A 25 -3.85 -6.34 8.64
C HIS A 25 -2.54 -6.10 9.40
N ASN A 26 -1.50 -6.89 9.12
CA ASN A 26 -0.18 -6.81 9.75
C ASN A 26 0.65 -5.60 9.31
N ARG A 27 0.00 -4.47 8.96
CA ARG A 27 0.66 -3.19 8.61
C ARG A 27 1.41 -2.55 9.79
N SER A 28 1.24 -3.08 11.00
CA SER A 28 2.11 -2.77 12.16
C SER A 28 3.57 -3.18 11.91
N VAL A 29 3.80 -4.26 11.16
CA VAL A 29 5.12 -4.75 10.75
C VAL A 29 5.75 -3.81 9.71
N ASP A 30 4.95 -3.26 8.77
CA ASP A 30 5.42 -2.25 7.81
C ASP A 30 6.04 -1.05 8.52
N ARG A 31 5.38 -0.56 9.58
CA ARG A 31 5.88 0.57 10.38
C ARG A 31 7.21 0.22 11.05
N ALA A 32 7.37 -1.00 11.56
CA ALA A 32 8.60 -1.43 12.22
C ALA A 32 9.78 -1.49 11.25
N ILE A 33 9.61 -2.10 10.07
CA ILE A 33 10.67 -2.21 9.06
C ILE A 33 11.04 -0.83 8.50
N ILE A 34 10.06 0.00 8.18
CA ILE A 34 10.32 1.35 7.63
C ILE A 34 11.04 2.23 8.65
N LYS A 35 10.75 2.04 9.95
CA LYS A 35 11.46 2.72 11.02
C LYS A 35 12.89 2.21 11.18
N LEU A 36 13.10 0.89 11.09
CA LEU A 36 14.42 0.26 11.20
C LEU A 36 15.35 0.66 10.05
N LEU A 37 14.83 0.70 8.82
CA LEU A 37 15.58 1.18 7.64
C LEU A 37 15.77 2.71 7.62
N GLY A 38 15.13 3.46 8.52
CA GLY A 38 15.29 4.91 8.63
C GLY A 38 14.66 5.73 7.50
N PHE A 39 13.87 5.12 6.60
CA PHE A 39 13.33 5.81 5.42
C PHE A 39 12.31 6.90 5.77
N ARG A 40 11.45 6.68 6.77
CA ARG A 40 10.40 7.64 7.21
C ARG A 40 9.52 8.17 6.05
N ARG A 41 9.16 7.30 5.10
CA ARG A 41 8.37 7.64 3.89
C ARG A 41 6.95 7.09 3.85
N ALA A 42 6.53 6.37 4.90
CA ALA A 42 5.18 5.83 5.03
C ALA A 42 4.40 6.53 6.14
N MET A 43 3.08 6.44 6.07
CA MET A 43 2.20 6.96 7.11
C MET A 43 2.32 6.15 8.40
N PRO A 44 2.19 6.78 9.58
CA PRO A 44 1.99 6.06 10.81
C PRO A 44 0.75 5.15 10.70
N VAL A 45 0.94 3.88 11.01
CA VAL A 45 -0.14 2.88 11.07
C VAL A 45 -0.16 2.25 12.45
N THR A 46 -1.35 2.05 13.00
CA THR A 46 -1.56 1.34 14.28
C THR A 46 -2.62 0.25 14.12
N GLY A 47 -2.46 -0.86 14.84
CA GLY A 47 -3.49 -1.88 14.95
C GLY A 47 -4.48 -1.51 16.05
N ARG A 48 -5.77 -1.78 15.83
CA ARG A 48 -6.82 -1.58 16.84
C ARG A 48 -7.98 -2.53 16.59
N THR A 49 -8.56 -3.03 17.68
CA THR A 49 -9.84 -3.74 17.67
C THR A 49 -10.99 -2.74 17.75
N LEU A 50 -11.98 -2.92 16.88
CA LEU A 50 -13.19 -2.14 16.78
C LEU A 50 -14.41 -2.97 17.16
N ASN A 51 -15.43 -2.29 17.67
CA ASN A 51 -16.77 -2.85 17.74
C ASN A 51 -17.57 -2.49 16.47
N LEU A 52 -17.91 -3.48 15.66
CA LEU A 52 -18.62 -3.32 14.39
C LEU A 52 -19.98 -2.66 14.55
N THR A 53 -20.70 -2.96 15.64
CA THR A 53 -22.04 -2.44 15.89
C THR A 53 -22.01 -0.93 16.13
N THR A 54 -21.21 -0.50 17.09
CA THR A 54 -21.19 0.87 17.60
C THR A 54 -20.31 1.79 16.75
N GLU A 55 -19.19 1.28 16.25
CA GLU A 55 -18.20 2.10 15.54
C GLU A 55 -18.35 2.06 14.02
N ILE A 56 -19.09 1.12 13.43
CA ILE A 56 -19.31 1.08 11.98
C ILE A 56 -20.79 1.07 11.64
N TYR A 57 -21.54 0.06 12.06
CA TYR A 57 -22.93 -0.15 11.64
C TYR A 57 -23.83 1.04 11.95
N GLN A 58 -23.76 1.59 13.17
CA GLN A 58 -24.58 2.73 13.60
C GLN A 58 -24.24 4.06 12.90
N ILE A 59 -23.04 4.18 12.33
CA ILE A 59 -22.53 5.42 11.71
C ILE A 59 -22.51 5.29 10.18
N ALA A 60 -22.60 4.06 9.66
CA ALA A 60 -22.58 3.78 8.23
C ALA A 60 -23.81 4.35 7.52
N ASP A 61 -23.59 4.89 6.32
CA ASP A 61 -24.62 5.44 5.45
C ASP A 61 -24.57 4.76 4.07
N GLY A 62 -25.67 4.87 3.34
CA GLY A 62 -25.74 4.65 1.91
C GLY A 62 -25.56 3.19 1.52
N GLU A 63 -24.57 2.93 0.69
CA GLU A 63 -24.34 1.60 0.13
C GLU A 63 -23.64 0.66 1.12
N LEU A 64 -22.83 1.17 2.05
CA LEU A 64 -22.16 0.31 3.03
C LEU A 64 -23.19 -0.33 3.98
N LEU A 65 -24.12 0.47 4.50
CA LEU A 65 -25.11 0.00 5.48
C LEU A 65 -25.94 -1.18 4.94
N LYS A 66 -26.24 -1.17 3.64
CA LYS A 66 -26.98 -2.24 2.95
C LYS A 66 -26.24 -3.57 2.86
N THR A 67 -24.92 -3.58 3.09
CA THR A 67 -24.08 -4.78 3.00
C THR A 67 -23.92 -5.51 4.33
N PHE A 68 -24.47 -4.96 5.42
CA PHE A 68 -24.45 -5.61 6.72
C PHE A 68 -25.49 -6.72 6.82
N PHE A 69 -25.10 -7.85 7.41
CA PHE A 69 -25.98 -8.98 7.67
C PHE A 69 -25.49 -9.78 8.88
N VAL A 70 -26.39 -10.61 9.43
CA VAL A 70 -26.05 -11.56 10.50
C VAL A 70 -25.81 -12.92 9.87
N SER A 71 -24.64 -13.49 10.11
CA SER A 71 -24.29 -14.84 9.63
C SER A 71 -25.10 -15.93 10.36
N PRO A 72 -25.19 -17.15 9.80
CA PRO A 72 -25.85 -18.28 10.48
C PRO A 72 -25.25 -18.62 11.86
N ALA A 73 -24.00 -18.22 12.12
CA ALA A 73 -23.33 -18.38 13.40
C ALA A 73 -23.67 -17.27 14.42
N GLY A 74 -24.52 -16.30 14.06
CA GLY A 74 -24.92 -15.18 14.92
C GLY A 74 -23.94 -13.99 14.91
N ASN A 75 -22.90 -14.01 14.08
CA ASN A 75 -21.92 -12.92 14.00
C ASN A 75 -22.39 -11.81 13.07
N ILE A 76 -22.04 -10.56 13.38
CA ILE A 76 -22.26 -9.40 12.52
C ILE A 76 -21.19 -9.38 11.43
N CYS A 77 -21.63 -9.31 10.18
CA CYS A 77 -20.77 -9.33 9.01
C CYS A 77 -21.13 -8.20 8.04
N PHE A 78 -20.16 -7.79 7.23
CA PHE A 78 -20.38 -6.89 6.09
C PHE A 78 -19.36 -7.16 4.99
N HIS A 79 -19.69 -6.85 3.74
CA HIS A 79 -18.76 -7.02 2.60
C HIS A 79 -18.43 -5.72 1.87
N GLY A 80 -19.19 -4.64 2.11
CA GLY A 80 -18.98 -3.35 1.44
C GLY A 80 -19.16 -3.44 -0.08
N LYS A 81 -18.69 -2.40 -0.78
CA LYS A 81 -18.81 -2.31 -2.25
C LYS A 81 -17.47 -1.93 -2.87
N CYS A 82 -16.88 -2.88 -3.59
CA CYS A 82 -15.62 -2.69 -4.31
C CYS A 82 -15.51 -3.68 -5.47
N SER A 83 -14.43 -3.58 -6.24
CA SER A 83 -14.20 -4.39 -7.44
C SER A 83 -13.66 -5.79 -7.18
N TYR A 84 -12.99 -6.03 -6.06
CA TYR A 84 -12.35 -7.31 -5.75
C TYR A 84 -12.75 -7.78 -4.36
N TYR A 85 -13.28 -9.00 -4.25
CA TYR A 85 -13.60 -9.66 -2.97
C TYR A 85 -14.62 -8.91 -2.08
N CYS A 86 -15.47 -8.05 -2.65
CA CYS A 86 -16.60 -7.43 -1.94
C CYS A 86 -17.93 -8.11 -2.29
N ASP A 87 -18.04 -9.39 -1.98
CA ASP A 87 -19.27 -10.18 -2.09
C ASP A 87 -19.59 -10.88 -0.77
N THR A 88 -20.74 -11.53 -0.69
CA THR A 88 -21.16 -12.24 0.53
C THR A 88 -20.27 -13.44 0.87
N ALA A 89 -19.59 -14.03 -0.12
CA ALA A 89 -18.67 -15.15 0.11
C ALA A 89 -17.36 -14.71 0.76
N HIS A 90 -16.97 -13.45 0.59
CA HIS A 90 -15.78 -12.84 1.18
C HIS A 90 -16.12 -11.79 2.25
N ALA A 91 -17.30 -11.91 2.85
CA ALA A 91 -17.73 -11.01 3.91
C ALA A 91 -16.80 -11.06 5.13
N ILE A 92 -16.63 -9.91 5.75
CA ILE A 92 -15.80 -9.71 6.93
C ILE A 92 -16.73 -9.79 8.14
N CYS A 93 -16.45 -10.71 9.05
CA CYS A 93 -17.29 -10.96 10.22
C CYS A 93 -16.53 -10.67 11.51
N GLY A 94 -17.24 -10.14 12.49
CA GLY A 94 -16.76 -10.07 13.87
C GLY A 94 -16.89 -11.41 14.59
N ASN A 95 -16.48 -11.43 15.86
CA ASN A 95 -16.71 -12.56 16.77
C ASN A 95 -17.04 -12.08 18.20
N PRO A 96 -18.32 -11.84 18.54
CA PRO A 96 -19.50 -11.82 17.66
C PRO A 96 -19.61 -10.53 16.82
N ASP A 97 -19.10 -9.40 17.35
CA ASP A 97 -19.15 -8.09 16.69
C ASP A 97 -17.85 -7.29 16.81
N THR A 98 -16.77 -7.90 17.31
CA THR A 98 -15.44 -7.26 17.36
C THR A 98 -14.59 -7.65 16.16
N LEU A 99 -13.88 -6.69 15.58
CA LEU A 99 -12.99 -6.88 14.43
C LEU A 99 -11.64 -6.18 14.66
N GLU A 100 -10.54 -6.88 14.43
CA GLU A 100 -9.21 -6.27 14.40
C GLU A 100 -8.94 -5.63 13.03
N GLY A 101 -8.41 -4.41 13.03
CA GLY A 101 -8.03 -3.71 11.81
C GLY A 101 -6.78 -2.85 11.98
N SER A 102 -6.27 -2.35 10.85
CA SER A 102 -5.14 -1.41 10.83
C SER A 102 -5.59 -0.02 10.39
N PHE A 103 -5.08 0.99 11.08
CA PHE A 103 -5.49 2.39 10.93
C PHE A 103 -4.29 3.20 10.51
N ALA A 104 -4.27 3.59 9.24
CA ALA A 104 -3.27 4.47 8.69
C ALA A 104 -3.71 5.92 8.88
N ALA A 105 -2.79 6.77 9.35
CA ALA A 105 -3.03 8.21 9.41
C ALA A 105 -3.24 8.76 7.99
N PHE A 106 -4.22 9.65 7.85
CA PHE A 106 -4.49 10.31 6.58
C PHE A 106 -3.37 11.27 6.19
N LEU A 107 -3.03 11.24 4.91
CA LEU A 107 -2.31 12.34 4.30
C LEU A 107 -3.23 13.56 4.19
N PRO A 108 -2.68 14.78 4.18
CA PRO A 108 -3.47 15.97 3.90
C PRO A 108 -4.31 15.81 2.64
N ASP A 109 -5.49 16.42 2.65
CA ASP A 109 -6.41 16.31 1.52
C ASP A 109 -5.75 16.81 0.22
N LYS A 110 -6.10 16.17 -0.89
CA LYS A 110 -5.51 16.47 -2.21
C LYS A 110 -5.81 17.90 -2.67
N SER A 111 -6.87 18.54 -2.15
CA SER A 111 -7.21 19.94 -2.38
C SER A 111 -6.17 20.91 -1.80
N PHE A 112 -5.62 20.60 -0.63
CA PHE A 112 -4.58 21.42 0.01
C PHE A 112 -3.17 21.01 -0.44
N VAL A 113 -2.91 19.70 -0.52
CA VAL A 113 -1.58 19.18 -0.87
C VAL A 113 -1.72 18.22 -2.05
N ALA A 114 -1.56 18.77 -3.24
CA ALA A 114 -1.65 17.99 -4.47
C ALA A 114 -0.53 16.94 -4.56
N ARG A 115 -0.93 15.69 -4.81
CA ARG A 115 -0.02 14.56 -5.01
C ARG A 115 0.07 14.21 -6.49
N LYS A 116 1.25 13.78 -6.93
CA LYS A 116 1.49 13.26 -8.28
C LYS A 116 1.78 11.77 -8.19
N ALA A 117 0.92 10.98 -8.82
CA ALA A 117 1.15 9.56 -9.05
C ALA A 117 2.10 9.38 -10.24
N TRP A 118 3.06 8.49 -10.08
CA TRP A 118 4.03 8.11 -11.09
C TRP A 118 3.90 6.62 -11.37
N ARG A 119 3.98 6.25 -12.65
CA ARG A 119 4.07 4.84 -13.04
C ARG A 119 5.46 4.31 -12.71
N HIS A 120 5.53 3.19 -12.00
CA HIS A 120 6.80 2.57 -11.66
C HIS A 120 7.45 1.98 -12.93
N PRO A 121 8.76 2.20 -13.21
CA PRO A 121 9.41 1.67 -14.42
C PRO A 121 9.41 0.14 -14.44
N TRP A 122 9.67 -0.49 -13.30
CA TRP A 122 9.60 -1.94 -13.12
C TRP A 122 8.18 -2.45 -12.80
N ARG A 123 7.15 -1.72 -13.22
CA ARG A 123 5.76 -2.18 -13.08
C ARG A 123 5.59 -3.52 -13.84
N ARG A 124 4.95 -4.50 -13.20
CA ARG A 124 4.58 -5.78 -13.84
C ARG A 124 3.53 -5.58 -14.93
N SER A 125 3.38 -6.57 -15.81
CA SER A 125 2.40 -6.53 -16.89
C SER A 125 0.94 -6.60 -16.43
N TYR A 126 0.69 -7.13 -15.23
CA TYR A 126 -0.65 -7.49 -14.71
C TYR A 126 -1.42 -8.40 -15.65
N HIS A 127 -0.71 -9.22 -16.43
CA HIS A 127 -1.31 -10.08 -17.44
C HIS A 127 -0.63 -11.46 -17.42
N LYS A 128 -1.43 -12.53 -17.29
CA LYS A 128 -0.94 -13.90 -17.02
C LYS A 128 0.09 -14.43 -18.02
N ARG A 129 -0.01 -14.02 -19.29
CA ARG A 129 0.85 -14.51 -20.39
C ARG A 129 1.85 -13.49 -20.93
N LYS A 130 1.68 -12.21 -20.58
CA LYS A 130 2.50 -11.13 -21.15
C LYS A 130 3.53 -10.75 -20.12
N LYS A 131 4.80 -10.77 -20.50
CA LYS A 131 5.89 -10.30 -19.65
C LYS A 131 6.06 -8.78 -19.78
N ALA A 132 6.63 -8.16 -18.76
CA ALA A 132 7.00 -6.75 -18.80
C ALA A 132 8.34 -6.55 -19.54
N GLN A 133 8.61 -5.34 -20.02
CA GLN A 133 9.83 -5.07 -20.79
C GLN A 133 11.10 -5.37 -19.99
N TRP A 134 11.13 -4.99 -18.71
CA TRP A 134 12.25 -5.25 -17.80
C TRP A 134 12.49 -6.74 -17.51
N GLU A 135 11.52 -7.62 -17.76
CA GLU A 135 11.68 -9.08 -17.60
C GLU A 135 12.39 -9.73 -18.81
N HIS A 136 12.45 -9.02 -19.94
CA HIS A 136 13.11 -9.49 -21.17
C HIS A 136 14.51 -8.90 -21.35
N ASP A 137 14.67 -7.63 -20.95
CA ASP A 137 15.88 -6.85 -21.19
C ASP A 137 16.70 -6.74 -19.90
N SER A 138 17.89 -7.34 -19.90
CA SER A 138 18.83 -7.26 -18.78
C SER A 138 19.42 -5.85 -18.60
N ASP A 139 19.47 -5.03 -19.65
CA ASP A 139 20.00 -3.67 -19.63
C ASP A 139 18.89 -2.60 -19.57
N TYR A 140 17.68 -3.00 -19.18
CA TYR A 140 16.52 -2.11 -19.10
C TYR A 140 16.78 -0.85 -18.26
N CYS A 141 17.65 -0.94 -17.23
CA CYS A 141 17.97 0.23 -16.43
C CYS A 141 18.70 1.35 -17.20
N SER A 142 19.50 1.01 -18.21
CA SER A 142 20.18 2.03 -19.04
C SER A 142 19.16 2.92 -19.76
N LEU A 143 18.09 2.32 -20.29
CA LEU A 143 16.95 3.06 -20.83
C LEU A 143 16.25 3.92 -19.75
N VAL A 144 16.02 3.37 -18.56
CA VAL A 144 15.38 4.12 -17.46
C VAL A 144 16.21 5.34 -17.04
N LYS A 145 17.54 5.22 -17.04
CA LYS A 145 18.48 6.31 -16.73
C LYS A 145 18.43 7.46 -17.73
N GLU A 146 17.87 7.29 -18.93
CA GLU A 146 17.71 8.37 -19.90
C GLU A 146 16.37 9.11 -19.74
N ILE A 147 15.37 8.46 -19.14
CA ILE A 147 14.00 8.96 -19.05
C ILE A 147 13.83 9.93 -17.86
N PRO A 148 13.30 11.16 -18.06
CA PRO A 148 12.88 12.02 -16.97
C PRO A 148 11.72 11.40 -16.16
N PRO A 149 11.70 11.46 -14.82
CA PRO A 149 12.62 12.19 -13.92
C PRO A 149 13.77 11.33 -13.37
N TYR A 150 13.99 10.12 -13.90
CA TYR A 150 14.99 9.17 -13.38
C TYR A 150 16.41 9.50 -13.82
N ASN A 151 16.55 10.26 -14.90
CA ASN A 151 17.82 10.69 -15.46
C ASN A 151 18.58 11.73 -14.62
N LYS A 152 17.95 12.34 -13.61
CA LYS A 152 18.58 13.38 -12.79
C LYS A 152 18.17 13.27 -11.32
N GLY A 153 19.07 13.73 -10.46
CA GLY A 153 18.82 13.88 -9.03
C GLY A 153 18.69 12.55 -8.29
N ARG A 154 17.84 12.55 -7.25
CA ARG A 154 17.74 11.45 -6.29
C ARG A 154 16.73 10.36 -6.65
N ARG A 155 15.90 10.57 -7.68
CA ARG A 155 14.69 9.76 -7.89
C ARG A 155 15.00 8.29 -8.12
N LEU A 156 16.00 7.97 -8.94
CA LEU A 156 16.36 6.59 -9.21
C LEU A 156 16.87 5.87 -7.95
N LEU A 157 17.71 6.54 -7.15
CA LEU A 157 18.17 6.02 -5.85
C LEU A 157 17.01 5.83 -4.87
N ASP A 158 16.03 6.73 -4.86
CA ASP A 158 14.85 6.57 -4.01
C ASP A 158 14.00 5.36 -4.42
N LEU A 159 13.98 4.97 -5.71
CA LEU A 159 13.37 3.72 -6.16
C LEU A 159 14.18 2.49 -5.75
N MET A 160 15.50 2.58 -5.64
CA MET A 160 16.31 1.49 -5.09
C MET A 160 15.99 1.26 -3.61
N ASP A 161 15.90 2.34 -2.83
CA ASP A 161 15.46 2.26 -1.42
C ASP A 161 14.06 1.61 -1.31
N MET A 162 13.14 1.95 -2.23
CA MET A 162 11.80 1.36 -2.29
C MET A 162 11.85 -0.13 -2.65
N ALA A 163 12.68 -0.54 -3.60
CA ALA A 163 12.84 -1.93 -4.01
C ALA A 163 13.40 -2.81 -2.88
N VAL A 164 14.34 -2.28 -2.06
CA VAL A 164 14.81 -2.97 -0.84
C VAL A 164 13.64 -3.22 0.10
N LEU A 165 12.83 -2.19 0.39
CA LEU A 165 11.68 -2.31 1.29
C LEU A 165 10.66 -3.32 0.75
N ASP A 166 10.27 -3.20 -0.52
CA ASP A 166 9.29 -4.08 -1.15
C ASP A 166 9.79 -5.53 -1.18
N PHE A 167 11.10 -5.77 -1.37
CA PHE A 167 11.68 -7.11 -1.31
C PHE A 167 11.60 -7.72 0.09
N LEU A 168 11.99 -6.97 1.12
CA LEU A 168 11.93 -7.44 2.52
C LEU A 168 10.49 -7.77 2.97
N MET A 169 9.49 -7.08 2.41
CA MET A 169 8.08 -7.38 2.66
C MET A 169 7.50 -8.43 1.70
N GLY A 170 8.19 -8.80 0.62
CA GLY A 170 7.62 -9.61 -0.45
C GLY A 170 6.48 -8.92 -1.22
N ASN A 171 6.43 -7.58 -1.23
CA ASN A 171 5.40 -6.80 -1.91
C ASN A 171 5.69 -6.68 -3.41
N MET A 172 5.03 -7.51 -4.21
CA MET A 172 5.20 -7.52 -5.67
C MET A 172 4.30 -6.53 -6.44
N ASP A 173 3.43 -5.78 -5.74
CA ASP A 173 2.37 -4.98 -6.35
C ASP A 173 2.68 -3.47 -6.46
N ARG A 174 3.97 -3.10 -6.42
CA ARG A 174 4.40 -1.70 -6.60
C ARG A 174 4.28 -1.26 -8.07
N HIS A 175 3.08 -0.90 -8.51
CA HIS A 175 2.84 -0.42 -9.87
C HIS A 175 2.86 1.10 -10.02
N HIS A 176 2.58 1.81 -8.93
CA HIS A 176 2.67 3.25 -8.84
C HIS A 176 3.37 3.66 -7.55
N TYR A 177 3.87 4.90 -7.55
CA TYR A 177 4.30 5.59 -6.33
C TYR A 177 3.86 7.05 -6.40
N GLU A 178 3.66 7.68 -5.25
CA GLU A 178 3.21 9.08 -5.18
C GLU A 178 4.33 10.01 -4.70
N THR A 179 4.20 11.29 -5.03
CA THR A 179 5.06 12.37 -4.54
C THR A 179 4.23 13.63 -4.29
N PHE A 180 4.69 14.51 -3.42
CA PHE A 180 4.07 15.82 -3.26
C PHE A 180 4.47 16.77 -4.39
N LYS A 181 3.49 17.34 -5.10
CA LYS A 181 3.75 18.24 -6.23
C LYS A 181 4.50 19.50 -5.81
N ILE A 182 4.22 20.01 -4.61
CA ILE A 182 4.82 21.23 -4.06
C ILE A 182 6.36 21.17 -3.96
N PHE A 183 6.93 19.97 -3.82
CA PHE A 183 8.39 19.78 -3.73
C PHE A 183 9.05 19.40 -5.06
N GLY A 184 8.28 19.35 -6.15
CA GLY A 184 8.78 19.02 -7.49
C GLY A 184 9.37 17.61 -7.59
N ASN A 185 10.44 17.45 -8.39
CA ASN A 185 11.06 16.14 -8.60
C ASN A 185 12.03 15.73 -7.48
N ASN A 186 12.59 16.71 -6.76
CA ASN A 186 13.57 16.49 -5.69
C ASN A 186 12.91 16.22 -4.34
N THR A 187 11.99 15.25 -4.32
CA THR A 187 11.27 14.78 -3.14
C THR A 187 11.32 13.27 -3.06
N PHE A 188 11.16 12.75 -1.85
CA PHE A 188 11.02 11.33 -1.61
C PHE A 188 9.67 10.80 -2.15
N PRO A 189 9.62 9.55 -2.63
CA PRO A 189 8.38 8.88 -2.95
C PRO A 189 7.66 8.44 -1.68
N LEU A 190 6.34 8.58 -1.67
CA LEU A 190 5.48 8.09 -0.60
C LEU A 190 5.33 6.57 -0.74
N HIS A 191 5.59 5.87 0.37
CA HIS A 191 5.45 4.43 0.47
C HIS A 191 4.03 4.13 1.00
N LEU A 192 3.08 3.99 0.07
CA LEU A 192 1.65 3.74 0.34
C LEU A 192 1.26 2.32 -0.08
N ASP A 193 0.08 1.84 0.35
CA ASP A 193 -0.54 0.59 -0.11
C ASP A 193 0.36 -0.66 0.02
N HIS A 194 0.86 -0.91 1.24
CA HIS A 194 1.73 -2.06 1.56
C HIS A 194 0.98 -3.34 1.91
N GLY A 195 -0.35 -3.35 1.83
CA GLY A 195 -1.13 -4.47 2.35
C GLY A 195 -0.83 -5.82 1.69
N ARG A 196 -0.25 -5.83 0.49
CA ARG A 196 0.14 -7.05 -0.24
C ARG A 196 1.49 -7.64 0.16
N GLY A 197 2.15 -7.08 1.18
CA GLY A 197 3.32 -7.65 1.81
C GLY A 197 3.00 -8.80 2.77
N PHE A 198 4.05 -9.50 3.22
CA PHE A 198 4.04 -10.56 4.23
C PHE A 198 3.09 -11.73 3.95
N GLY A 199 2.72 -11.95 2.69
CA GLY A 199 1.82 -13.04 2.31
C GLY A 199 2.48 -14.42 2.23
N ARG A 200 3.82 -14.48 2.12
CA ARG A 200 4.57 -15.75 1.97
C ARG A 200 5.87 -15.72 2.80
N PRO A 201 5.88 -16.27 4.02
CA PRO A 201 7.04 -16.18 4.91
C PRO A 201 8.22 -17.09 4.54
N PHE A 202 8.00 -18.09 3.69
CA PHE A 202 9.02 -19.08 3.30
C PHE A 202 9.40 -18.98 1.80
N HIS A 203 9.14 -17.84 1.17
CA HIS A 203 9.44 -17.63 -0.24
C HIS A 203 9.96 -16.21 -0.47
N ASP A 204 11.16 -16.11 -1.02
CA ASP A 204 11.77 -14.84 -1.39
C ASP A 204 11.53 -14.54 -2.88
N GLU A 205 10.80 -13.46 -3.16
CA GLU A 205 10.49 -13.07 -4.54
C GLU A 205 11.59 -12.17 -5.12
N ILE A 206 12.65 -12.80 -5.63
CA ILE A 206 13.86 -12.13 -6.16
C ILE A 206 13.54 -11.14 -7.29
N SER A 207 12.45 -11.35 -8.05
CA SER A 207 12.09 -10.41 -9.12
C SER A 207 11.77 -8.99 -8.63
N ILE A 208 11.48 -8.80 -7.34
CA ILE A 208 11.31 -7.47 -6.73
C ILE A 208 12.64 -6.69 -6.71
N LEU A 209 13.79 -7.38 -6.64
CA LEU A 209 15.13 -6.77 -6.66
C LEU A 209 15.61 -6.39 -8.07
N ALA A 210 14.82 -6.65 -9.12
CA ALA A 210 15.19 -6.31 -10.50
C ALA A 210 15.70 -4.87 -10.68
N PRO A 211 15.13 -3.82 -10.06
CA PRO A 211 15.68 -2.46 -10.16
C PRO A 211 17.14 -2.37 -9.68
N ILE A 212 17.47 -3.00 -8.56
CA ILE A 212 18.81 -2.95 -7.96
C ILE A 212 19.78 -3.81 -8.78
N LEU A 213 19.36 -5.01 -9.18
CA LEU A 213 20.18 -5.93 -9.95
C LEU A 213 20.53 -5.36 -11.34
N GLN A 214 19.56 -4.71 -12.02
CA GLN A 214 19.78 -4.11 -13.34
C GLN A 214 20.53 -2.78 -13.27
N CYS A 215 20.22 -1.93 -12.28
CA CYS A 215 20.87 -0.63 -12.17
C CYS A 215 22.24 -0.67 -11.50
N CYS A 216 22.52 -1.73 -10.74
CA CYS A 216 23.72 -1.96 -9.94
C CYS A 216 24.06 -0.75 -9.06
N MET A 217 23.06 -0.17 -8.40
CA MET A 217 23.20 1.03 -7.59
C MET A 217 22.36 0.96 -6.33
N ILE A 218 22.91 1.47 -5.23
CA ILE A 218 22.23 1.60 -3.95
C ILE A 218 22.78 2.83 -3.22
N ARG A 219 21.95 3.48 -2.42
CA ARG A 219 22.38 4.61 -1.59
C ARG A 219 23.31 4.09 -0.48
N GLN A 220 24.46 4.74 -0.28
CA GLN A 220 25.44 4.34 0.73
C GLN A 220 24.83 4.24 2.14
N THR A 221 23.95 5.17 2.52
CA THR A 221 23.27 5.12 3.81
C THR A 221 22.35 3.90 3.94
N THR A 222 21.70 3.49 2.85
CA THR A 222 20.84 2.31 2.84
C THR A 222 21.68 1.05 2.95
N LEU A 223 22.77 0.95 2.17
CA LEU A 223 23.70 -0.17 2.26
C LEU A 223 24.30 -0.31 3.66
N SER A 224 24.72 0.79 4.28
CA SER A 224 25.28 0.79 5.63
C SER A 224 24.29 0.38 6.72
N THR A 225 22.98 0.53 6.49
CA THR A 225 21.95 0.06 7.42
C THR A 225 21.64 -1.43 7.22
N LEU A 226 21.92 -1.98 6.03
CA LEU A 226 21.68 -3.38 5.69
C LEU A 226 22.84 -4.31 6.11
N LEU A 227 24.05 -3.77 6.26
CA LEU A 227 25.24 -4.46 6.75
C LEU A 227 25.34 -4.37 8.27
#